data_AF-A0A0Q2R156-F1
#
_entry.id   AF-A0A0Q2R156-F1
#
_cell.length_a   1.000
_cell.length_b   1.000
_cell.length_c   1.000
_cell.angle_alpha   90.00
_cell.angle_beta   90.00
_cell.angle_gamma   90.00
#
_symmetry.space_group_name_H-M   'P 1'
#
loop_
_entity.id
_entity.type
_entity.pdbx_description
1 polymer ?
#
loop_
_entity_poly.entity_id
_entity_poly.type
_entity_poly.pdbx_seq_one_letter_code
_entity_poly.pdbx_strand_id
1 'polypeptide(L)'
;MKRNFGFTLIELVVVIVILGILAVTAAPRFFNLQRDAHEKRAAAAFASFRSAVTLYNTRWLVDGEPVISQAVGYGQGNIYPSAAGYPMSVDQIPYQDGNAIRGEDCVALWPALLTTDLTIQSQMDTGYVLPSESDIVSWYTGSNECYYYYTTGYSTTDKLPILYYAPLTGETRVTTESPTFAQ
;
A
#
# COMPACT_ATOMS: atom_id res chain seq x y z
N MET A 1 -57.10 0.46 32.35
CA MET A 1 -56.56 -0.42 31.29
C MET A 1 -56.07 0.47 30.14
N LYS A 2 -54.76 0.51 29.87
CA LYS A 2 -54.21 1.23 28.70
C LYS A 2 -54.35 0.33 27.47
N ARG A 3 -55.01 0.79 26.40
CA ARG A 3 -55.09 0.07 25.12
C ARG A 3 -53.76 0.27 24.40
N ASN A 4 -53.00 -0.81 24.19
CA ASN A 4 -51.89 -0.78 23.23
C ASN A 4 -52.51 -0.70 21.84
N PHE A 5 -52.29 0.42 21.15
CA PHE A 5 -52.52 0.52 19.72
C PHE A 5 -51.43 -0.34 19.04
N GLY A 6 -51.83 -1.46 18.45
CA GLY A 6 -50.93 -2.30 17.66
C GLY A 6 -50.56 -1.62 16.33
N PHE A 7 -49.37 -1.93 15.83
CA PHE A 7 -48.91 -1.48 14.51
C PHE A 7 -49.82 -2.06 13.41
N THR A 8 -50.18 -1.27 12.40
CA THR A 8 -51.06 -1.75 11.33
C THR A 8 -50.25 -2.51 10.27
N LEU A 9 -50.87 -3.52 9.62
CA LEU A 9 -50.21 -4.27 8.54
C LEU A 9 -49.78 -3.36 7.39
N ILE A 10 -50.58 -2.35 7.05
CA ILE A 10 -50.26 -1.41 5.97
C ILE A 10 -49.03 -0.55 6.30
N GLU A 11 -48.87 -0.15 7.55
CA GLU A 11 -47.74 0.66 8.00
C GLU A 11 -46.43 -0.14 7.90
N LEU A 12 -46.47 -1.43 8.23
CA LEU A 12 -45.31 -2.32 8.03
C LEU A 12 -44.98 -2.49 6.53
N VAL A 13 -45.99 -2.69 5.69
CA VAL A 13 -45.82 -2.85 4.24
C VAL A 13 -45.24 -1.59 3.58
N VAL A 14 -45.73 -0.40 3.95
CA VAL A 14 -45.21 0.85 3.41
C VAL A 14 -43.74 1.05 3.81
N VAL A 15 -43.36 0.72 5.05
CA VAL A 15 -41.98 0.84 5.51
C VAL A 15 -41.04 -0.07 4.70
N ILE A 16 -41.38 -1.34 4.48
CA ILE A 16 -40.52 -2.23 3.69
C ILE A 16 -40.42 -1.81 2.22
N VAL A 17 -41.50 -1.24 1.64
CA VAL A 17 -41.48 -0.71 0.28
C VAL A 17 -40.55 0.49 0.17
N ILE A 18 -40.63 1.43 1.12
CA ILE A 18 -39.73 2.59 1.17
C ILE A 18 -38.28 2.13 1.33
N LEU A 19 -37.99 1.21 2.25
CA LEU A 19 -36.65 0.65 2.45
C LEU A 19 -36.14 -0.07 1.19
N GLY A 20 -37.01 -0.77 0.46
CA GLY A 20 -36.67 -1.41 -0.81
C GLY A 20 -36.23 -0.41 -1.89
N ILE A 21 -36.97 0.69 -2.05
CA ILE A 21 -36.64 1.75 -3.03
C ILE A 21 -35.31 2.43 -2.65
N LEU A 22 -35.11 2.73 -1.37
CA LEU A 22 -33.86 3.33 -0.88
C LEU A 22 -32.66 2.40 -1.10
N ALA A 23 -32.81 1.10 -0.86
CA ALA A 23 -31.73 0.13 -1.04
C ALA A 23 -31.28 0.03 -2.52
N VAL A 24 -32.21 -0.07 -3.45
CA VAL A 24 -31.90 -0.21 -4.89
C VAL A 24 -31.21 1.04 -5.45
N THR A 25 -31.58 2.23 -4.97
CA THR A 25 -30.99 3.49 -5.44
C THR A 25 -29.64 3.80 -4.78
N ALA A 26 -29.43 3.37 -3.53
CA ALA A 26 -28.19 3.61 -2.79
C ALA A 26 -27.06 2.63 -3.14
N ALA A 27 -27.37 1.36 -3.41
CA ALA A 27 -26.36 0.31 -3.58
C ALA A 27 -25.33 0.60 -4.70
N PRO A 28 -25.71 1.03 -5.92
CA PRO A 28 -24.73 1.30 -6.98
C PRO A 28 -23.77 2.43 -6.63
N ARG A 29 -24.25 3.47 -5.94
CA ARG A 29 -23.42 4.60 -5.50
C ARG A 29 -22.45 4.17 -4.40
N PHE A 30 -22.90 3.31 -3.49
CA PHE A 30 -22.07 2.81 -2.41
C PHE A 30 -20.85 2.05 -2.92
N PHE A 31 -21.01 1.18 -3.92
CA PHE A 31 -19.88 0.46 -4.52
C PHE A 31 -18.86 1.39 -5.19
N ASN A 32 -19.31 2.40 -5.92
CA ASN A 32 -18.40 3.39 -6.53
C ASN A 32 -17.64 4.18 -5.47
N LEU A 33 -18.32 4.61 -4.40
CA LEU A 33 -17.67 5.32 -3.28
C LEU A 33 -16.62 4.47 -2.58
N GLN A 34 -16.86 3.17 -2.40
CA GLN A 34 -15.87 2.26 -1.85
C GLN A 34 -14.64 2.17 -2.77
N ARG A 35 -14.85 2.03 -4.09
CA ARG A 35 -13.77 1.96 -5.07
C ARG A 35 -12.92 3.24 -5.06
N ASP A 36 -13.57 4.39 -5.11
CA ASP A 36 -12.91 5.70 -5.05
C ASP A 36 -12.12 5.86 -3.74
N ALA A 37 -12.68 5.41 -2.62
CA ALA A 37 -12.01 5.46 -1.32
C ALA A 37 -10.72 4.63 -1.31
N HIS A 38 -10.73 3.42 -1.88
CA HIS A 38 -9.53 2.58 -2.00
C HIS A 38 -8.47 3.22 -2.91
N GLU A 39 -8.87 3.81 -4.04
CA GLU A 39 -7.94 4.51 -4.94
C GLU A 39 -7.28 5.72 -4.24
N LYS A 40 -8.05 6.51 -3.49
CA LYS A 40 -7.51 7.64 -2.72
C LYS A 40 -6.61 7.18 -1.57
N ARG A 41 -6.93 6.07 -0.89
CA ARG A 41 -6.06 5.48 0.13
C ARG A 41 -4.72 5.05 -0.47
N ALA A 42 -4.74 4.33 -1.59
CA ALA A 42 -3.51 3.91 -2.29
C ALA A 42 -2.67 5.13 -2.70
N ALA A 43 -3.28 6.13 -3.33
CA ALA A 43 -2.59 7.35 -3.76
C ALA A 43 -1.97 8.11 -2.58
N ALA A 44 -2.68 8.21 -1.44
CA ALA A 44 -2.18 8.86 -0.24
C ALA A 44 -1.00 8.11 0.40
N ALA A 45 -1.08 6.77 0.45
CA ALA A 45 0.02 5.93 0.94
C ALA A 45 1.26 6.06 0.06
N PHE A 46 1.10 6.01 -1.27
CA PHE A 46 2.20 6.17 -2.21
C PHE A 46 2.81 7.58 -2.16
N ALA A 47 2.01 8.63 -2.05
CA ALA A 47 2.52 9.98 -1.88
C ALA A 47 3.31 10.14 -0.57
N SER A 48 2.83 9.53 0.51
CA SER A 48 3.53 9.48 1.80
C SER A 48 4.87 8.75 1.68
N PHE A 49 4.91 7.61 0.98
CA PHE A 49 6.13 6.84 0.78
C PHE A 49 7.19 7.65 0.02
N ARG A 50 6.78 8.27 -1.09
CA ARG A 50 7.65 9.15 -1.88
C ARG A 50 8.22 10.30 -1.06
N SER A 51 7.37 10.92 -0.23
CA SER A 51 7.79 11.99 0.68
C SER A 51 8.80 11.48 1.70
N ALA A 52 8.56 10.28 2.26
CA ALA A 52 9.47 9.66 3.23
C ALA A 52 10.84 9.32 2.63
N VAL A 53 10.89 8.85 1.38
CA VAL A 53 12.14 8.63 0.63
C VAL A 53 12.94 9.93 0.49
N THR A 54 12.29 11.03 0.11
CA THR A 54 12.95 12.34 -0.02
C THR A 54 13.43 12.88 1.33
N LEU A 55 12.63 12.73 2.38
CA LEU A 55 12.99 13.14 3.74
C LEU A 55 14.17 12.32 4.29
N TYR A 56 14.18 11.02 4.04
CA TYR A 56 15.31 10.15 4.37
C TYR A 56 16.59 10.63 3.68
N ASN A 57 16.54 10.90 2.37
CA ASN A 57 17.70 11.38 1.63
C ASN A 57 18.20 12.73 2.15
N THR A 58 17.27 13.62 2.50
CA THR A 58 17.60 14.90 3.14
C THR A 58 18.32 14.68 4.48
N ARG A 59 17.86 13.71 5.28
CA ARG A 59 18.51 13.34 6.54
C ARG A 59 19.92 12.81 6.31
N TRP A 60 20.11 11.95 5.31
CA TRP A 60 21.41 11.41 4.92
C TRP A 60 22.40 12.52 4.52
N LEU A 61 21.96 13.51 3.74
CA LEU A 61 22.78 14.68 3.40
C LEU A 61 23.17 15.50 4.64
N VAL A 62 22.23 15.71 5.57
CA VAL A 62 22.49 16.44 6.82
C VAL A 62 23.48 15.68 7.73
N ASP A 63 23.46 14.35 7.68
CA ASP A 63 24.40 13.49 8.43
C ASP A 63 25.80 13.39 7.79
N GLY A 64 26.03 14.11 6.69
CA GLY A 64 27.34 14.15 6.03
C GLY A 64 27.62 12.92 5.17
N GLU A 65 26.59 12.40 4.51
CA GLU A 65 26.70 11.31 3.52
C GLU A 65 27.32 10.03 4.11
N PRO A 66 26.75 9.46 5.20
CA PRO A 66 27.28 8.25 5.79
C PRO A 66 27.33 7.10 4.79
N VAL A 67 28.36 6.27 4.92
CA VAL A 67 28.59 5.10 4.06
C VAL A 67 27.43 4.10 4.14
N ILE A 68 27.30 3.25 3.12
CA ILE A 68 26.19 2.28 2.99
C ILE A 68 26.05 1.31 4.18
N SER A 69 27.12 1.08 4.95
CA SER A 69 27.12 0.22 6.14
C SER A 69 26.75 0.94 7.43
N GLN A 70 26.39 2.22 7.35
CA GLN A 70 25.94 3.03 8.48
C GLN A 70 24.46 3.40 8.30
N ALA A 71 23.65 3.06 9.29
CA ALA A 71 22.25 3.40 9.29
C ALA A 71 22.03 4.91 9.45
N VAL A 72 20.99 5.43 8.81
CA VAL A 72 20.53 6.81 8.95
C VAL A 72 19.34 6.82 9.91
N GLY A 73 19.38 7.73 10.90
CA GLY A 73 18.31 7.85 11.89
C GLY A 73 17.04 8.47 11.32
N TYR A 74 16.20 7.66 10.68
CA TYR A 74 14.91 8.04 10.11
C TYR A 74 13.94 6.85 10.12
N GLY A 75 12.66 7.09 10.43
CA GLY A 75 11.63 6.05 10.41
C GLY A 75 11.75 5.05 11.57
N GLN A 76 11.36 3.80 11.31
CA GLN A 76 11.42 2.68 12.25
C GLN A 76 12.52 1.69 11.82
N GLY A 77 13.26 1.15 12.79
CA GLY A 77 14.39 0.24 12.54
C GLY A 77 15.65 0.96 12.05
N ASN A 78 16.71 0.20 11.76
CA ASN A 78 17.96 0.72 11.22
C ASN A 78 17.90 0.74 9.70
N ILE A 79 17.53 1.87 9.10
CA ILE A 79 17.46 2.00 7.64
C ILE A 79 18.85 2.37 7.10
N TYR A 80 19.34 1.62 6.12
CA TYR A 80 20.63 1.82 5.47
C TYR A 80 20.47 2.46 4.09
N PRO A 81 21.35 3.40 3.71
CA PRO A 81 21.28 4.11 2.44
C PRO A 81 21.92 3.32 1.29
N SER A 82 21.48 3.58 0.06
CA SER A 82 22.24 3.31 -1.15
C SER A 82 23.41 4.27 -1.30
N ALA A 83 24.30 4.04 -2.27
CA ALA A 83 25.41 4.95 -2.55
C ALA A 83 24.95 6.38 -2.91
N ALA A 84 23.72 6.53 -3.41
CA ALA A 84 23.11 7.83 -3.70
C ALA A 84 22.30 8.41 -2.52
N GLY A 85 22.33 7.76 -1.35
CA GLY A 85 21.69 8.26 -0.14
C GLY A 85 20.20 7.98 0.00
N TYR A 86 19.65 7.00 -0.73
CA TYR A 86 18.24 6.64 -0.67
C TYR A 86 18.01 5.39 0.18
N PRO A 87 16.87 5.24 0.87
CA PRO A 87 16.66 4.11 1.76
C PRO A 87 16.63 2.79 0.98
N MET A 88 17.50 1.85 1.32
CA MET A 88 17.75 0.64 0.52
C MET A 88 17.44 -0.66 1.24
N SER A 89 17.78 -0.74 2.52
CA SER A 89 17.54 -1.93 3.36
C SER A 89 17.26 -1.53 4.81
N VAL A 90 16.69 -2.45 5.58
CA VAL A 90 16.31 -2.22 6.98
C VAL A 90 16.88 -3.34 7.84
N ASP A 91 17.55 -2.99 8.94
CA ASP A 91 18.17 -3.89 9.93
C ASP A 91 19.24 -4.84 9.38
N GLN A 92 19.64 -4.63 8.13
CA GLN A 92 20.74 -5.33 7.48
C GLN A 92 21.42 -4.40 6.48
N ILE A 93 22.75 -4.54 6.39
CA ILE A 93 23.59 -3.78 5.45
C ILE A 93 23.13 -4.08 4.00
N PRO A 94 23.22 -3.10 3.08
CA PRO A 94 22.87 -3.28 1.68
C PRO A 94 23.58 -4.46 1.02
N TYR A 95 22.85 -5.18 0.18
CA TYR A 95 23.36 -6.36 -0.52
C TYR A 95 24.34 -5.97 -1.64
N GLN A 96 25.37 -6.79 -1.87
CA GLN A 96 26.38 -6.60 -2.93
C GLN A 96 26.96 -5.18 -2.99
N ASP A 97 27.36 -4.65 -1.83
CA ASP A 97 27.97 -3.32 -1.71
C ASP A 97 27.05 -2.18 -2.20
N GLY A 98 25.74 -2.35 -2.04
CA GLY A 98 24.74 -1.36 -2.46
C GLY A 98 24.43 -1.34 -3.96
N ASN A 99 24.85 -2.38 -4.70
CA ASN A 99 24.58 -2.51 -6.14
C ASN A 99 23.35 -3.38 -6.47
N ALA A 100 22.79 -4.07 -5.47
CA ALA A 100 21.63 -4.94 -5.65
C ALA A 100 20.70 -4.88 -4.43
N ILE A 101 19.43 -5.20 -4.66
CA ILE A 101 18.41 -5.26 -3.61
C ILE A 101 17.90 -6.69 -3.44
N ARG A 102 17.47 -7.04 -2.22
CA ARG A 102 16.68 -8.25 -1.98
C ARG A 102 15.20 -7.88 -1.96
N GLY A 103 14.34 -8.81 -2.36
CA GLY A 103 12.90 -8.61 -2.26
C GLY A 103 12.43 -8.34 -0.82
N GLU A 104 13.07 -8.97 0.15
CA GLU A 104 12.85 -8.73 1.59
C GLU A 104 13.13 -7.29 2.00
N ASP A 105 14.12 -6.62 1.38
CA ASP A 105 14.42 -5.22 1.67
C ASP A 105 13.24 -4.32 1.28
N CYS A 106 12.60 -4.59 0.14
CA CYS A 106 11.40 -3.86 -0.29
C CYS A 106 10.24 -4.05 0.70
N VAL A 107 10.00 -5.29 1.14
CA VAL A 107 8.94 -5.59 2.11
C VAL A 107 9.21 -4.88 3.44
N ALA A 108 10.46 -4.84 3.90
CA ALA A 108 10.84 -4.21 5.16
C ALA A 108 10.84 -2.67 5.09
N LEU A 109 11.13 -2.08 3.93
CA LEU A 109 11.17 -0.62 3.75
C LEU A 109 9.81 0.04 3.96
N TRP A 110 8.72 -0.63 3.61
CA TRP A 110 7.37 -0.07 3.74
C TRP A 110 7.01 0.30 5.19
N PRO A 111 7.00 -0.64 6.16
CA PRO A 111 6.72 -0.32 7.56
C PRO A 111 7.84 0.49 8.23
N ALA A 112 9.06 0.48 7.68
CA ALA A 112 10.16 1.30 8.18
C ALA A 112 9.98 2.79 7.85
N LEU A 113 9.56 3.11 6.62
CA LEU A 113 9.39 4.48 6.15
C LEU A 113 8.02 5.08 6.46
N LEU A 114 7.00 4.24 6.63
CA LEU A 114 5.62 4.66 6.81
C LEU A 114 5.08 4.28 8.18
N THR A 115 4.32 5.20 8.79
CA THR A 115 3.45 4.91 9.92
C THR A 115 2.01 4.86 9.42
N THR A 116 1.58 3.70 8.92
CA THR A 116 0.23 3.47 8.39
C THR A 116 -0.39 2.20 8.99
N ASP A 117 -1.71 2.06 8.83
CA ASP A 117 -2.48 0.86 9.16
C ASP A 117 -2.47 -0.19 8.04
N LEU A 118 -1.81 0.11 6.91
CA LEU A 118 -1.76 -0.79 5.76
C LEU A 118 -0.84 -1.96 6.02
N THR A 119 -1.42 -3.15 5.96
CA THR A 119 -0.70 -4.42 6.07
C THR A 119 0.10 -4.70 4.80
N ILE A 120 1.25 -5.38 4.96
CA ILE A 120 2.13 -5.74 3.84
C ILE A 120 2.52 -7.21 3.90
N GLN A 121 2.56 -7.84 2.73
CA GLN A 121 3.09 -9.20 2.55
C GLN A 121 4.10 -9.26 1.41
N SER A 122 4.98 -10.26 1.48
CA SER A 122 5.91 -10.61 0.40
C SER A 122 5.19 -11.39 -0.70
N GLN A 123 5.41 -11.02 -1.96
CA GLN A 123 4.94 -11.86 -3.08
C GLN A 123 5.64 -13.22 -3.13
N MET A 124 6.86 -13.34 -2.60
CA MET A 124 7.58 -14.62 -2.59
C MET A 124 6.90 -15.66 -1.69
N ASP A 125 6.25 -15.23 -0.61
CA ASP A 125 5.59 -16.14 0.34
C ASP A 125 4.33 -16.76 -0.25
N THR A 126 3.60 -16.01 -1.07
CA THR A 126 2.34 -16.44 -1.69
C THR A 126 2.53 -16.98 -3.11
N GLY A 127 3.51 -16.46 -3.86
CA GLY A 127 3.69 -16.71 -5.29
C GLY A 127 2.74 -15.90 -6.19
N TYR A 128 1.87 -15.05 -5.62
CA TYR A 128 0.88 -14.27 -6.35
C TYR A 128 0.56 -12.93 -5.68
N VAL A 129 0.15 -11.94 -6.48
CA VAL A 129 -0.32 -10.62 -6.00
C VAL A 129 -1.79 -10.67 -5.56
N LEU A 130 -2.64 -11.36 -6.32
CA LEU A 130 -4.05 -11.57 -5.98
C LEU A 130 -4.42 -13.05 -6.07
N PRO A 131 -5.37 -13.53 -5.25
CA PRO A 131 -6.05 -12.81 -4.16
C PRO A 131 -5.08 -12.43 -3.03
N SER A 132 -5.39 -11.42 -2.22
CA SER A 132 -4.56 -11.05 -1.07
C SER A 132 -5.43 -10.59 0.09
N GLU A 133 -5.05 -10.99 1.30
CA GLU A 133 -5.63 -10.49 2.55
C GLU A 133 -4.88 -9.27 3.09
N SER A 134 -3.71 -8.95 2.53
CA SER A 134 -2.93 -7.77 2.88
C SER A 134 -3.32 -6.58 2.01
N ASP A 135 -3.07 -5.36 2.49
CA ASP A 135 -3.31 -4.14 1.73
C ASP A 135 -2.25 -3.90 0.66
N ILE A 136 -1.01 -4.29 0.96
CA ILE A 136 0.14 -4.13 0.09
C ILE A 136 0.79 -5.49 -0.17
N VAL A 137 1.07 -5.77 -1.43
CA VAL A 137 1.94 -6.89 -1.82
C VAL A 137 3.19 -6.32 -2.46
N SER A 138 4.35 -6.68 -1.92
CA SER A 138 5.63 -6.13 -2.35
C SER A 138 6.64 -7.21 -2.71
N TRP A 139 7.49 -6.85 -3.65
CA TRP A 139 8.71 -7.58 -3.98
C TRP A 139 9.63 -6.65 -4.80
N TYR A 140 10.47 -7.23 -5.65
CA TYR A 140 11.40 -6.51 -6.51
C TYR A 140 11.43 -7.03 -7.95
N THR A 141 11.91 -6.20 -8.86
CA THR A 141 12.20 -6.52 -10.26
C THR A 141 13.65 -6.95 -10.44
N GLY A 142 13.96 -7.61 -11.56
CA GLY A 142 15.34 -7.90 -11.96
C GLY A 142 16.21 -6.65 -12.24
N SER A 143 15.61 -5.46 -12.28
CA SER A 143 16.27 -4.15 -12.45
C SER A 143 16.57 -3.44 -11.13
N ASN A 144 16.49 -4.13 -10.00
CA ASN A 144 16.64 -3.56 -8.65
C ASN A 144 15.60 -2.46 -8.33
N GLU A 145 14.36 -2.62 -8.78
CA GLU A 145 13.25 -1.76 -8.37
C GLU A 145 12.30 -2.53 -7.44
N CYS A 146 11.93 -1.93 -6.32
CA CYS A 146 10.83 -2.40 -5.51
C CYS A 146 9.50 -2.06 -6.19
N TYR A 147 8.52 -2.94 -6.07
CA TYR A 147 7.13 -2.62 -6.40
C TYR A 147 6.21 -2.88 -5.21
N TYR A 148 5.20 -2.04 -5.07
CA TYR A 148 4.18 -2.12 -4.03
C TYR A 148 2.81 -2.07 -4.68
N TYR A 149 2.16 -3.23 -4.80
CA TYR A 149 0.78 -3.33 -5.26
C TYR A 149 -0.18 -3.00 -4.13
N TYR A 150 -1.17 -2.15 -4.38
CA TYR A 150 -2.29 -1.99 -3.46
C TYR A 150 -3.44 -2.93 -3.86
N THR A 151 -3.80 -3.86 -2.96
CA THR A 151 -4.67 -5.01 -3.27
C THR A 151 -6.09 -4.90 -2.70
N THR A 152 -6.29 -4.15 -1.62
CA THR A 152 -7.60 -4.09 -0.94
C THR A 152 -8.68 -3.49 -1.81
N GLY A 153 -9.77 -4.24 -2.03
CA GLY A 153 -10.89 -3.81 -2.87
C GLY A 153 -10.67 -4.03 -4.37
N TYR A 154 -9.68 -4.85 -4.77
CA TYR A 154 -9.38 -5.22 -6.15
C TYR A 154 -9.55 -6.73 -6.37
N SER A 155 -10.06 -7.08 -7.55
CA SER A 155 -10.20 -8.45 -8.06
C SER A 155 -9.07 -8.78 -9.05
N THR A 156 -8.87 -10.07 -9.35
CA THR A 156 -7.87 -10.57 -10.31
C THR A 156 -8.05 -10.02 -11.73
N THR A 157 -9.23 -9.48 -12.05
CA THR A 157 -9.55 -8.85 -13.34
C THR A 157 -9.25 -7.35 -13.36
N ASP A 158 -9.04 -6.74 -12.20
CA ASP A 158 -8.86 -5.29 -12.09
C ASP A 158 -7.40 -4.90 -12.34
N LYS A 159 -7.20 -3.67 -12.80
CA LYS A 159 -5.88 -3.03 -12.72
C LYS A 159 -5.67 -2.49 -11.32
N LEU A 160 -4.54 -2.80 -10.71
CA LEU A 160 -4.17 -2.35 -9.38
C LEU A 160 -3.26 -1.11 -9.45
N PRO A 161 -3.37 -0.17 -8.49
CA PRO A 161 -2.37 0.86 -8.28
C PRO A 161 -1.05 0.23 -7.83
N ILE A 162 0.04 0.66 -8.44
CA ILE A 162 1.40 0.19 -8.14
C ILE A 162 2.31 1.38 -7.94
N LEU A 163 3.08 1.35 -6.86
CA LEU A 163 4.24 2.22 -6.68
C LEU A 163 5.50 1.42 -6.98
N TYR A 164 6.32 1.91 -7.91
CA TYR A 164 7.69 1.46 -8.06
C TYR A 164 8.64 2.44 -7.41
N TYR A 165 9.70 1.89 -6.83
CA TYR A 165 10.76 2.64 -6.19
C TYR A 165 12.12 2.00 -6.52
N ALA A 166 13.03 2.80 -7.07
CA ALA A 166 14.39 2.38 -7.40
C ALA A 166 15.36 2.83 -6.30
N PRO A 167 15.82 1.95 -5.38
CA PRO A 167 16.61 2.39 -4.24
C PRO A 167 18.01 2.91 -4.61
N LEU A 168 18.52 2.55 -5.78
CA LEU A 168 19.80 3.05 -6.27
C LEU A 168 19.75 4.51 -6.72
N THR A 169 18.61 4.97 -7.25
CA THR A 169 18.47 6.33 -7.82
C THR A 169 17.51 7.23 -7.05
N GLY A 170 16.68 6.64 -6.18
CA GLY A 170 15.61 7.35 -5.48
C GLY A 170 14.37 7.60 -6.33
N GLU A 171 14.35 7.15 -7.58
CA GLU A 171 13.23 7.39 -8.48
C GLU A 171 11.99 6.62 -8.06
N THR A 172 10.84 7.26 -8.18
CA THR A 172 9.54 6.66 -7.86
C THR A 172 8.57 6.90 -9.00
N ARG A 173 7.80 5.88 -9.39
CA ARG A 173 6.72 5.99 -10.38
C ARG A 173 5.47 5.30 -9.87
N VAL A 174 4.32 5.91 -10.13
CA VAL A 174 3.02 5.33 -9.82
C VAL A 174 2.32 4.97 -11.13
N THR A 175 1.87 3.73 -11.26
CA THR A 175 1.16 3.22 -12.44
C THR A 175 -0.07 2.42 -12.02
N THR A 176 -0.84 1.96 -13.01
CA THR A 176 -1.91 0.98 -12.79
C THR A 176 -1.75 -0.18 -13.75
N GLU A 177 -1.58 -1.39 -13.26
CA GLU A 177 -1.31 -2.57 -14.09
C GLU A 177 -2.17 -3.75 -13.65
N SER A 178 -2.45 -4.67 -14.57
CA SER A 178 -3.11 -5.93 -14.24
C SER A 178 -2.19 -6.78 -13.35
N PRO A 179 -2.73 -7.58 -12.42
CA PRO A 179 -1.90 -8.42 -11.55
C PRO A 179 -1.08 -9.36 -12.43
N THR A 180 0.23 -9.17 -12.42
CA THR A 180 1.14 -10.06 -13.14
C THR A 180 1.19 -11.36 -12.37
N PHE A 181 0.60 -12.42 -12.93
CA PHE A 181 0.84 -13.78 -12.45
C PHE A 181 2.34 -14.04 -12.65
N ALA A 182 3.08 -14.26 -11.57
CA ALA A 182 4.43 -14.75 -11.68
C ALA A 182 4.38 -16.05 -12.50
N GLN A 183 5.01 -16.04 -13.69
CA GLN A 183 5.50 -17.26 -14.32
C GLN A 183 6.94 -17.44 -13.88
#